data_AF-A0A2R6ARP8-F1
#
_entry.id   AF-A0A2R6ARP8-F1
#
_cell.length_a   1.000
_cell.length_b   1.000
_cell.length_c   1.000
_cell.angle_alpha   90.00
_cell.angle_beta   90.00
_cell.angle_gamma   90.00
#
_symmetry.space_group_name_H-M   'P 1'
#
loop_
_entity.id
_entity.type
_entity.pdbx_description
1 polymer ?
#
loop_
_entity_poly.entity_id
_entity_poly.type
_entity_poly.pdbx_seq_one_letter_code
_entity_poly.pdbx_strand_id
1 'polypeptide(L)'
;MTFYTPLEVVSKSLIPGIKRMIALSLMEKGLTEFEIASILGLTQPSVSRYKHRKRGAFGDLSQHPEILEKVNTLSELIAQRKLPVYRILHEIDRIALYALSQGYACNICKSVNGEPFLACDHVCVTKSITLNPTL
;
A
#
# COMPACT_ATOMS: atom_id res chain seq x y z
N MET A 1 19.68 -13.11 -11.24
CA MET A 1 19.47 -12.07 -10.19
C MET A 1 18.49 -11.07 -10.76
N THR A 2 17.35 -10.84 -10.11
CA THR A 2 16.29 -9.95 -10.61
C THR A 2 16.34 -8.65 -9.84
N PHE A 3 16.38 -7.52 -10.54
CA PHE A 3 16.32 -6.19 -9.95
C PHE A 3 14.92 -5.60 -10.12
N TYR A 4 14.47 -4.85 -9.13
CA TYR A 4 13.19 -4.15 -9.11
C TYR A 4 13.41 -2.64 -9.15
N THR A 5 12.76 -1.99 -10.10
CA THR A 5 12.56 -0.55 -10.13
C THR A 5 11.67 -0.09 -8.96
N PRO A 6 11.67 1.19 -8.58
CA PRO A 6 10.78 1.71 -7.54
C PRO A 6 9.29 1.39 -7.78
N LEU A 7 8.83 1.43 -9.03
CA LEU A 7 7.43 1.11 -9.36
C LEU A 7 7.13 -0.40 -9.26
N GLU A 8 8.11 -1.26 -9.52
CA GLU A 8 7.98 -2.69 -9.25
C GLU A 8 7.92 -2.96 -7.74
N VAL A 9 8.68 -2.21 -6.93
CA VAL A 9 8.56 -2.26 -5.46
C VAL A 9 7.18 -1.76 -5.02
N VAL A 10 6.65 -0.69 -5.60
CA VAL A 10 5.28 -0.21 -5.31
C VAL A 10 4.25 -1.30 -5.59
N SER A 11 4.27 -1.88 -6.79
CA SER A 11 3.26 -2.86 -7.23
C SER A 11 3.37 -4.19 -6.50
N LYS A 12 4.59 -4.69 -6.25
CA LYS A 12 4.82 -6.00 -5.59
C LYS A 12 4.84 -5.91 -4.07
N SER A 13 5.02 -4.71 -3.53
CA SER A 13 5.08 -4.49 -2.09
C SER A 13 4.03 -3.46 -1.65
N LEU A 14 4.23 -2.16 -1.87
CA LEU A 14 3.43 -1.11 -1.19
C LEU A 14 1.92 -1.29 -1.37
N ILE A 15 1.44 -1.50 -2.59
CA ILE A 15 0.01 -1.66 -2.89
C ILE A 15 -0.57 -2.88 -2.13
N PRO A 16 0.02 -4.09 -2.20
CA PRO A 16 -0.38 -5.21 -1.35
C PRO A 16 -0.40 -4.90 0.16
N GLY A 17 0.58 -4.13 0.65
CA GLY A 17 0.65 -3.71 2.05
C GLY A 17 -0.51 -2.80 2.45
N ILE A 18 -0.79 -1.77 1.63
CA ILE A 18 -1.90 -0.83 1.83
C ILE A 18 -3.25 -1.57 1.77
N LYS A 19 -3.46 -2.44 0.77
CA LYS A 19 -4.68 -3.26 0.68
C LYS A 19 -4.88 -4.13 1.92
N ARG A 20 -3.81 -4.68 2.49
CA ARG A 20 -3.88 -5.42 3.77
C ARG A 20 -4.30 -4.53 4.92
N MET A 21 -3.72 -3.34 5.07
CA MET A 21 -4.08 -2.41 6.15
C MET A 21 -5.56 -1.99 6.05
N ILE A 22 -6.03 -1.66 4.84
CA ILE A 22 -7.45 -1.36 4.59
C ILE A 22 -8.33 -2.56 4.93
N ALA A 23 -7.97 -3.77 4.47
CA ALA A 23 -8.73 -4.98 4.75
C ALA A 23 -8.86 -5.25 6.26
N LEU A 24 -7.78 -5.09 7.04
CA LEU A 24 -7.82 -5.26 8.49
C LEU A 24 -8.73 -4.20 9.15
N SER A 25 -8.61 -2.93 8.75
CA SER A 25 -9.49 -1.85 9.23
C SER A 25 -10.97 -2.11 8.91
N LEU A 26 -11.29 -2.63 7.72
CA LEU A 26 -12.66 -2.97 7.34
C LEU A 26 -13.22 -4.16 8.11
N MET A 27 -12.38 -5.14 8.49
CA MET A 27 -12.81 -6.23 9.37
C MET A 27 -13.17 -5.72 10.76
N GLU A 28 -12.39 -4.80 11.31
CA GLU A 28 -12.69 -4.14 12.60
C GLU A 28 -14.00 -3.36 12.54
N LYS A 29 -14.38 -2.87 11.34
CA LYS A 29 -15.65 -2.20 11.06
C LYS A 29 -16.80 -3.16 10.72
N GLY A 30 -16.59 -4.47 10.84
CA GLY A 30 -17.63 -5.50 10.71
C GLY A 30 -17.89 -6.03 9.31
N LEU A 31 -17.08 -5.68 8.30
CA LEU A 31 -17.23 -6.24 6.95
C LEU A 31 -16.72 -7.68 6.88
N THR A 32 -17.40 -8.50 6.09
CA THR A 32 -17.00 -9.89 5.85
C THR A 32 -15.82 -9.98 4.90
N GLU A 33 -15.08 -11.09 4.95
CA GLU A 33 -13.93 -11.33 4.05
C GLU A 33 -14.34 -11.35 2.58
N PHE A 34 -15.58 -11.76 2.28
CA PHE A 34 -16.13 -11.78 0.92
C PHE A 34 -16.42 -10.37 0.40
N GLU A 35 -17.05 -9.52 1.23
CA GLU A 35 -17.29 -8.11 0.88
C GLU A 35 -15.97 -7.38 0.64
N ILE A 36 -14.99 -7.55 1.54
CA ILE A 36 -13.67 -6.94 1.42
C ILE A 36 -12.96 -7.41 0.15
N ALA A 37 -13.03 -8.70 -0.17
CA ALA A 37 -12.43 -9.25 -1.38
C ALA A 37 -13.02 -8.61 -2.64
N SER A 38 -14.35 -8.46 -2.70
CA SER A 38 -15.06 -7.81 -3.80
C SER A 38 -14.64 -6.33 -3.94
N ILE A 39 -14.64 -5.58 -2.83
CA ILE A 39 -14.33 -4.15 -2.81
C ILE A 39 -12.88 -3.86 -3.24
N LEU A 40 -11.92 -4.65 -2.75
CA LEU A 40 -10.49 -4.40 -2.97
C LEU A 40 -9.93 -5.11 -4.22
N GLY A 41 -10.76 -5.84 -4.97
CA GLY A 41 -10.34 -6.64 -6.12
C GLY A 41 -9.34 -7.72 -5.72
N LEU A 42 -9.64 -8.45 -4.65
CA LEU A 42 -8.83 -9.54 -4.10
C LEU A 42 -9.61 -10.84 -4.12
N THR A 43 -8.91 -11.96 -3.96
CA THR A 43 -9.59 -13.24 -3.67
C THR A 43 -9.89 -13.33 -2.18
N GLN A 44 -11.03 -13.92 -1.79
CA GLN A 44 -11.36 -14.15 -0.37
C GLN A 44 -10.23 -14.91 0.37
N PRO A 45 -9.57 -15.94 -0.22
CA PRO A 45 -8.41 -16.56 0.41
C PRO A 45 -7.23 -15.61 0.65
N SER A 46 -7.06 -14.57 -0.17
CA SER A 46 -6.03 -13.55 0.07
C SER A 46 -6.37 -12.69 1.30
N VAL A 47 -7.64 -12.33 1.45
CA VAL A 47 -8.15 -11.57 2.59
C VAL A 47 -8.07 -12.38 3.88
N SER A 48 -8.52 -13.64 3.87
CA SER A 48 -8.41 -14.56 5.01
C SER A 48 -6.96 -14.70 5.50
N ARG A 49 -6.01 -14.78 4.55
CA ARG A 49 -4.57 -14.88 4.85
C ARG A 49 -3.98 -13.62 5.51
N TYR A 50 -4.64 -12.46 5.43
CA TYR A 50 -4.13 -11.22 6.03
C TYR A 50 -4.14 -11.22 7.56
N LYS A 51 -5.05 -11.98 8.20
CA LYS A 51 -5.10 -12.17 9.66
C LYS A 51 -3.88 -12.94 10.18
N HIS A 52 -3.42 -13.93 9.42
CA HIS A 52 -2.41 -14.88 9.88
C HIS A 52 -0.99 -14.58 9.38
N ARG A 53 -0.84 -13.78 8.32
CA ARG A 53 0.47 -13.49 7.75
C ARG A 53 1.08 -12.22 8.36
N LYS A 54 2.13 -12.43 9.15
CA LYS A 54 3.18 -11.44 9.42
C LYS A 54 4.23 -11.36 8.28
N ARG A 55 3.87 -11.59 7.01
CA ARG A 55 4.87 -11.40 5.93
C ARG A 55 5.24 -9.90 5.96
N GLY A 56 6.32 -9.43 6.57
CA GLY A 56 7.67 -9.99 6.62
C GLY A 56 8.37 -9.39 5.41
N ALA A 57 9.12 -8.31 5.62
CA ALA A 57 9.72 -7.40 4.62
C ALA A 57 8.90 -6.17 4.16
N PHE A 58 7.88 -5.75 4.91
CA PHE A 58 7.43 -4.37 4.85
C PHE A 58 8.12 -3.62 5.98
N GLY A 59 9.02 -2.69 5.64
CA GLY A 59 9.29 -1.57 6.55
C GLY A 59 7.92 -1.02 6.91
N ASP A 60 7.55 -1.21 8.17
CA ASP A 60 6.17 -1.30 8.59
C ASP A 60 5.46 0.02 8.29
N LEU A 61 4.68 0.08 7.20
CA LEU A 61 3.98 1.29 6.79
C LEU A 61 3.05 1.80 7.90
N SER A 62 2.67 0.94 8.84
CA SER A 62 1.92 1.34 10.03
C SER A 62 2.73 2.19 11.01
N GLN A 63 4.06 2.23 10.91
CA GLN A 63 4.91 3.13 11.71
C GLN A 63 4.87 4.58 11.21
N HIS A 64 4.20 4.85 10.09
CA HIS A 64 4.03 6.18 9.55
C HIS A 64 2.60 6.68 9.82
N PRO A 65 2.39 7.60 10.80
CA PRO A 65 1.06 8.07 11.19
C PRO A 65 0.23 8.62 10.03
N GLU A 66 0.87 9.31 9.09
CA GLU A 66 0.21 9.88 7.90
C GLU A 66 -0.34 8.80 6.97
N ILE A 67 0.32 7.66 6.84
CA ILE A 67 -0.18 6.52 6.06
C ILE A 67 -1.36 5.88 6.78
N LEU A 68 -1.25 5.69 8.09
CA LEU A 68 -2.35 5.19 8.92
C LEU A 68 -3.59 6.08 8.81
N GLU A 69 -3.43 7.40 8.90
CA GLU A 69 -4.53 8.36 8.77
C GLU A 69 -5.22 8.25 7.40
N LYS A 70 -4.43 8.20 6.31
CA LYS A 70 -4.98 8.04 4.95
C LYS A 70 -5.71 6.71 4.79
N VAL A 71 -5.15 5.61 5.30
CA VAL A 71 -5.78 4.28 5.27
C VAL A 71 -7.07 4.27 6.07
N ASN A 72 -7.10 4.85 7.27
CA ASN A 72 -8.27 4.88 8.13
C ASN A 72 -9.38 5.74 7.51
N THR A 73 -9.04 6.92 6.98
CA THR A 73 -9.98 7.79 6.26
C THR A 73 -10.60 7.06 5.07
N LEU A 74 -9.77 6.41 4.24
CA LEU A 74 -10.28 5.65 3.10
C LEU A 74 -11.16 4.48 3.56
N SER A 75 -10.75 3.74 4.60
CA SER A 75 -11.51 2.61 5.14
C SER A 75 -12.88 3.04 5.68
N GLU A 76 -12.96 4.22 6.31
CA GLU A 76 -14.22 4.81 6.77
C GLU A 76 -15.16 5.13 5.61
N LEU A 77 -14.64 5.77 4.56
CA LEU A 77 -15.42 6.08 3.35
C LEU A 77 -15.92 4.81 2.64
N ILE A 78 -15.10 3.75 2.62
CA ILE A 78 -15.47 2.45 2.08
C ILE A 78 -16.58 1.80 2.92
N ALA A 79 -16.43 1.76 4.24
CA ALA A 79 -17.41 1.17 5.15
C ALA A 79 -18.79 1.86 5.04
N GLN A 80 -18.78 3.17 4.84
CA GLN A 80 -19.99 3.98 4.61
C GLN A 80 -20.56 3.86 3.18
N ARG A 81 -19.94 3.04 2.31
CA ARG A 81 -20.31 2.85 0.89
C ARG A 81 -20.37 4.16 0.09
N LYS A 82 -19.51 5.12 0.44
CA LYS A 82 -19.47 6.48 -0.16
C LYS A 82 -18.59 6.58 -1.40
N LEU A 83 -17.86 5.53 -1.77
CA LEU A 83 -16.92 5.54 -2.88
C LEU A 83 -17.21 4.40 -3.88
N PRO A 84 -17.28 4.69 -5.19
CA PRO A 84 -17.25 3.65 -6.21
C PRO A 84 -15.86 3.00 -6.30
N VAL A 85 -15.80 1.77 -6.80
CA VAL A 85 -14.56 0.95 -6.86
C VAL A 85 -13.38 1.68 -7.51
N TYR A 86 -13.60 2.40 -8.62
CA TYR A 86 -12.51 3.10 -9.30
C TYR A 86 -11.87 4.21 -8.42
N ARG A 87 -12.64 4.86 -7.54
CA ARG A 87 -12.11 5.84 -6.58
C ARG A 87 -11.30 5.16 -5.49
N ILE A 88 -11.71 3.98 -5.04
CA ILE A 88 -10.96 3.19 -4.05
C ILE A 88 -9.59 2.81 -4.61
N LEU A 89 -9.54 2.31 -5.85
CA LEU A 89 -8.29 1.97 -6.53
C LEU A 89 -7.38 3.21 -6.69
N HIS A 90 -7.96 4.32 -7.12
CA HIS A 90 -7.26 5.60 -7.25
C HIS A 90 -6.64 6.06 -5.91
N GLU A 91 -7.39 6.02 -4.81
CA GLU A 91 -6.84 6.43 -3.51
C GLU A 91 -5.77 5.46 -2.99
N ILE A 92 -5.87 4.16 -3.27
CA ILE A 92 -4.79 3.20 -2.96
C ILE A 92 -3.50 3.58 -3.69
N ASP A 93 -3.59 3.87 -4.99
CA ASP A 93 -2.43 4.29 -5.78
C ASP A 93 -1.86 5.62 -5.30
N ARG A 94 -2.70 6.57 -4.90
CA ARG A 94 -2.24 7.84 -4.30
C ARG A 94 -1.52 7.64 -2.99
N ILE A 95 -2.01 6.77 -2.10
CA ILE A 95 -1.32 6.44 -0.85
C ILE A 95 0.02 5.77 -1.15
N ALA A 96 0.07 4.87 -2.13
CA ALA A 96 1.30 4.18 -2.51
C ALA A 96 2.35 5.13 -3.11
N LEU A 97 1.93 6.03 -4.00
CA LEU A 97 2.78 7.07 -4.57
C LEU A 97 3.24 8.07 -3.50
N TYR A 98 2.38 8.40 -2.54
CA TYR A 98 2.75 9.24 -1.40
C TYR A 98 3.83 8.57 -0.55
N ALA A 99 3.63 7.31 -0.16
CA ALA A 99 4.64 6.55 0.56
C ALA A 99 5.97 6.47 -0.22
N LEU A 100 5.91 6.35 -1.55
CA LEU A 100 7.09 6.39 -2.40
C LEU A 100 7.74 7.78 -2.42
N SER A 101 6.98 8.87 -2.53
CA SER A 101 7.49 10.25 -2.55
C SER A 101 8.11 10.67 -1.21
N GLN A 102 7.71 10.04 -0.10
CA GLN A 102 8.33 10.24 1.21
C GLN A 102 9.54 9.31 1.46
N GLY A 103 9.85 8.41 0.52
CA GLY A 103 10.98 7.47 0.67
C GLY A 103 10.70 6.32 1.65
N TYR A 104 9.46 6.07 2.05
CA TYR A 104 9.11 5.00 3.00
C TYR A 104 9.37 3.60 2.44
N ALA A 105 9.42 3.47 1.11
CA ALA A 105 9.75 2.22 0.43
C ALA A 105 11.26 1.92 0.36
N CYS A 106 12.15 2.84 0.76
CA CYS A 106 13.59 2.71 0.56
C CYS A 106 14.17 1.44 1.19
N ASN A 107 13.75 1.07 2.39
CA ASN A 107 14.22 -0.15 3.06
C ASN A 107 13.80 -1.41 2.30
N ILE A 108 12.59 -1.39 1.71
CA ILE A 108 12.10 -2.49 0.87
C ILE A 108 12.95 -2.57 -0.40
N CYS A 109 13.14 -1.45 -1.11
CA CYS A 109 13.99 -1.38 -2.31
C CYS A 109 15.39 -1.95 -2.07
N LYS A 110 16.02 -1.59 -0.94
CA LYS A 110 17.34 -2.12 -0.54
C LYS A 110 17.30 -3.63 -0.30
N SER A 111 16.31 -4.11 0.46
CA SER A 111 16.20 -5.52 0.80
C SER A 111 15.97 -6.44 -0.41
N VAL A 112 15.20 -5.99 -1.41
CA VAL A 112 14.84 -6.83 -2.56
C VAL A 112 15.90 -6.83 -3.66
N ASN A 113 16.71 -5.77 -3.75
CA ASN A 113 17.75 -5.64 -4.78
C ASN A 113 19.15 -6.04 -4.30
N GLY A 114 19.38 -6.09 -2.98
CA GLY A 114 20.70 -6.32 -2.39
C GLY A 114 21.59 -5.08 -2.45
N GLU A 115 22.62 -5.03 -1.59
CA GLU A 115 23.77 -4.13 -1.80
C GLU A 115 24.82 -4.86 -2.65
N PRO A 116 25.57 -4.19 -3.55
CA PRO A 116 25.57 -2.76 -3.83
C PRO A 116 24.74 -2.45 -5.09
N PHE A 117 24.47 -1.16 -5.32
CA PHE A 117 24.11 -0.58 -6.64
C PHE A 117 22.62 -0.62 -7.07
N LEU A 118 22.02 0.41 -7.66
CA LEU A 118 22.48 1.69 -8.21
C LEU A 118 22.14 2.86 -7.29
N ALA A 119 22.89 3.96 -7.40
CA ALA A 119 22.58 5.21 -6.71
C ALA A 119 21.08 5.48 -6.73
N CYS A 120 20.47 5.54 -5.55
CA CYS A 120 19.06 5.90 -5.39
C CYS A 120 18.75 7.16 -6.23
N ASP A 121 19.72 8.07 -6.37
CA ASP A 121 19.62 9.28 -7.18
C ASP A 121 19.45 9.08 -8.69
N HIS A 122 19.76 7.90 -9.27
CA HIS A 122 19.65 7.66 -10.72
C HIS A 122 18.38 6.91 -11.13
N VAL A 123 17.82 6.09 -10.24
CA VAL A 123 16.65 5.23 -10.54
C VAL A 123 15.42 5.65 -9.74
N CYS A 124 15.60 6.31 -8.59
CA CYS A 124 14.49 6.68 -7.73
C CYS A 124 13.71 7.86 -8.31
N VAL A 125 12.41 7.67 -8.45
CA VAL A 125 11.48 8.69 -8.95
C VAL A 125 10.88 9.54 -7.83
N THR A 126 11.25 9.30 -6.56
CA THR A 126 10.73 10.03 -5.38
C THR A 126 10.81 11.55 -5.55
N LYS A 127 11.93 12.06 -6.07
CA LYS A 127 12.13 13.51 -6.32
C LYS A 127 11.32 14.06 -7.50
N SER A 128 10.79 13.19 -8.35
CA SER A 128 10.02 13.54 -9.56
C SER A 128 8.51 13.43 -9.35
N ILE A 129 8.05 12.94 -8.20
CA ILE A 129 6.63 12.77 -7.88
C ILE A 129 6.14 14.04 -7.16
N THR A 130 5.41 14.90 -7.87
CA THR A 130 4.63 15.99 -7.27
C THR A 130 3.20 15.52 -7.03
N LEU A 131 2.85 15.21 -5.79
CA LEU A 131 1.46 14.90 -5.41
C LEU A 131 0.82 16.15 -4.83
N ASN A 132 -0.25 16.63 -5.46
CA ASN A 132 -1.09 17.66 -4.86
C ASN A 132 -1.80 17.06 -3.62
N PRO A 133 -1.69 17.71 -2.45
CA PRO A 133 -2.36 17.28 -1.23
C PRO A 133 -3.84 17.68 -1.30
N THR A 134 -4.62 16.99 -2.11
CA THR A 134 -6.08 17.12 -2.07
C THR A 134 -6.72 15.79 -1.73
N LEU A 135 -6.99 15.59 -0.45
CA LEU A 135 -8.17 14.91 0.08
C LEU A 135 -8.65 15.73 1.26
#